data_AF-A0A2J6TLQ2-F1
#
_entry.id   AF-A0A2J6TLQ2-F1
#
_cell.length_a   1.000
_cell.length_b   1.000
_cell.length_c   1.000
_cell.angle_alpha   90.00
_cell.angle_beta   90.00
_cell.angle_gamma   90.00
#
_symmetry.space_group_name_H-M   'P 1'
#
loop_
_entity.id
_entity.type
_entity.pdbx_description
1 polymer ?
#
loop_
_entity_poly.entity_id
_entity_poly.type
_entity_poly.pdbx_seq_one_letter_code
_entity_poly.pdbx_strand_id
1 'polypeptide(L)'
;MVAKVSEDKEFKEGDSLKIAQAIRWAVKEDADIISLSLGFKRDIPVIDAELEDAINPEEGNENTRPRVVFAAASNWGYNFPLAFPACKYGVFCVYSVNGFGFDGKFAPKYSTHNEADPDKLPPFATLGVAIESEWKGEKVWLTGTSYAAPIAAAIAGNIIEFARRNLNLDDYKWRHISSFKGMRGVLHLMCMKGDSEDFTYLAPWHLARNGYNTKKDIGDAIKRRIGYA
;
A
#
# COMPACT_ATOMS: atom_id res chain seq x y z
N MET A 1 -12.38 5.13 7.39
CA MET A 1 -13.50 4.24 7.75
C MET A 1 -12.98 2.81 7.85
N VAL A 2 -13.70 1.88 8.48
CA VAL A 2 -13.29 0.47 8.61
C VAL A 2 -14.46 -0.44 8.23
N ALA A 3 -14.25 -1.34 7.28
CA ALA A 3 -15.18 -2.42 6.96
C ALA A 3 -14.65 -3.73 7.54
N LYS A 4 -15.33 -4.27 8.56
CA LYS A 4 -14.98 -5.56 9.16
C LYS A 4 -15.57 -6.70 8.31
N VAL A 5 -14.71 -7.55 7.76
CA VAL A 5 -15.11 -8.61 6.81
C VAL A 5 -15.03 -10.02 7.37
N SER A 6 -14.28 -10.22 8.47
CA SER A 6 -14.18 -11.49 9.20
C SER A 6 -13.89 -11.23 10.68
N GLU A 7 -14.23 -12.21 11.52
CA GLU A 7 -13.86 -12.24 12.95
C GLU A 7 -12.74 -13.26 13.23
N ASP A 8 -12.43 -14.12 12.26
CA ASP A 8 -11.51 -15.24 12.40
C ASP A 8 -10.15 -14.91 11.77
N LYS A 9 -9.12 -15.65 12.20
CA LYS A 9 -7.77 -15.56 11.61
C LYS A 9 -7.68 -16.19 10.22
N GLU A 10 -8.61 -17.08 9.91
CA GLU A 10 -8.67 -17.81 8.64
C GLU A 10 -9.95 -17.44 7.91
N PHE A 11 -9.86 -17.30 6.59
CA PHE A 11 -11.03 -17.01 5.75
C PHE A 11 -11.86 -18.27 5.54
N LYS A 12 -13.17 -18.13 5.79
CA LYS A 12 -14.17 -19.16 5.54
C LYS A 12 -14.79 -19.00 4.16
N GLU A 13 -15.54 -20.02 3.74
CA GLU A 13 -16.37 -19.94 2.55
C GLU A 13 -17.31 -18.73 2.66
N GLY A 14 -17.33 -17.87 1.62
CA GLY A 14 -18.11 -16.64 1.58
C GLY A 14 -17.39 -15.38 2.09
N ASP A 15 -16.26 -15.49 2.79
CA ASP A 15 -15.52 -14.29 3.22
C ASP A 15 -14.91 -13.53 2.03
N SER A 16 -14.61 -14.22 0.93
CA SER A 16 -14.20 -13.59 -0.33
C SER A 16 -15.25 -12.64 -0.89
N LEU A 17 -16.54 -13.00 -0.80
CA LEU A 17 -17.65 -12.14 -1.24
C LEU A 17 -17.79 -10.91 -0.33
N LYS A 18 -17.60 -11.06 0.98
CA LYS A 18 -17.62 -9.93 1.92
C LYS A 18 -16.46 -8.96 1.66
N ILE A 19 -15.27 -9.49 1.34
CA ILE A 19 -14.11 -8.66 0.99
C ILE A 19 -14.37 -7.89 -0.31
N ALA A 20 -14.89 -8.57 -1.34
CA ALA A 20 -15.29 -7.91 -2.59
C ALA A 20 -16.31 -6.78 -2.34
N GLN A 21 -17.36 -7.07 -1.57
CA GLN A 21 -18.36 -6.06 -1.18
C GLN A 21 -17.76 -4.90 -0.38
N ALA A 22 -16.80 -5.15 0.49
CA ALA A 22 -16.13 -4.11 1.27
C ALA A 22 -15.24 -3.21 0.40
N ILE A 23 -14.56 -3.77 -0.61
CA ILE A 23 -13.80 -2.99 -1.60
C ILE A 23 -14.75 -2.09 -2.38
N ARG A 24 -15.85 -2.66 -2.91
CA ARG A 24 -16.89 -1.90 -3.61
C ARG A 24 -17.46 -0.77 -2.76
N TRP A 25 -17.77 -1.07 -1.50
CA TRP A 25 -18.27 -0.08 -0.55
C TRP A 25 -17.25 1.03 -0.32
N ALA A 26 -15.96 0.71 -0.14
CA ALA A 26 -14.93 1.73 0.01
C ALA A 26 -14.80 2.63 -1.22
N VAL A 27 -14.96 2.09 -2.44
CA VAL A 27 -15.01 2.89 -3.67
C VAL A 27 -16.20 3.84 -3.66
N LYS A 28 -17.39 3.32 -3.31
CA LYS A 28 -18.65 4.09 -3.24
C LYS A 28 -18.59 5.23 -2.22
N GLU A 29 -17.95 5.02 -1.08
CA GLU A 29 -17.73 6.05 -0.05
C GLU A 29 -16.57 7.02 -0.39
N ASP A 30 -16.09 7.00 -1.63
CA ASP A 30 -14.99 7.84 -2.13
C ASP A 30 -13.69 7.78 -1.29
N ALA A 31 -13.37 6.59 -0.77
CA ALA A 31 -12.11 6.39 -0.06
C ALA A 31 -10.92 6.71 -0.98
N ASP A 32 -9.95 7.48 -0.48
CA ASP A 32 -8.70 7.74 -1.21
C ASP A 32 -7.80 6.49 -1.28
N ILE A 33 -7.79 5.72 -0.19
CA ILE A 33 -6.87 4.61 0.07
C ILE A 33 -7.66 3.41 0.60
N ILE A 34 -7.33 2.23 0.10
CA ILE A 34 -7.83 0.94 0.59
C ILE A 34 -6.65 0.17 1.18
N SER A 35 -6.76 -0.24 2.46
CA SER A 35 -5.73 -1.03 3.15
C SER A 35 -6.26 -2.43 3.43
N LEU A 36 -5.62 -3.44 2.84
CA LEU A 36 -5.98 -4.85 2.93
C LEU A 36 -4.91 -5.59 3.74
N SER A 37 -5.12 -5.67 5.06
CA SER A 37 -4.20 -6.35 5.99
C SER A 37 -4.36 -7.88 5.97
N LEU A 38 -4.56 -8.46 4.79
CA LEU A 38 -4.94 -9.84 4.54
C LEU A 38 -4.23 -10.43 3.32
N GLY A 39 -4.28 -11.75 3.16
CA GLY A 39 -3.70 -12.44 2.01
C GLY A 39 -4.23 -13.86 1.79
N PHE A 40 -4.29 -14.28 0.52
CA PHE A 40 -4.69 -15.59 0.05
C PHE A 40 -3.53 -16.27 -0.69
N LYS A 41 -3.46 -17.60 -0.63
CA LYS A 41 -2.45 -18.40 -1.38
C LYS A 41 -2.71 -18.47 -2.88
N ARG A 42 -3.91 -18.08 -3.32
CA ARG A 42 -4.38 -18.12 -4.69
C ARG A 42 -5.19 -16.88 -4.99
N ASP A 43 -5.26 -16.52 -6.26
CA ASP A 43 -6.10 -15.43 -6.72
C ASP A 43 -7.57 -15.76 -6.49
N ILE A 44 -8.34 -14.73 -6.14
CA ILE A 44 -9.76 -14.82 -5.84
C ILE A 44 -10.50 -13.94 -6.84
N PRO A 45 -11.12 -14.51 -7.90
CA PRO A 45 -11.66 -13.74 -9.03
C PRO A 45 -12.65 -12.63 -8.64
N VAL A 46 -13.52 -12.89 -7.66
CA VAL A 46 -14.49 -11.88 -7.18
C VAL A 46 -13.84 -10.71 -6.46
N ILE A 47 -12.69 -10.90 -5.83
CA ILE A 47 -11.92 -9.81 -5.21
C ILE A 47 -11.10 -9.10 -6.29
N ASP A 48 -10.54 -9.85 -7.24
CA ASP A 48 -9.72 -9.30 -8.33
C ASP A 48 -10.49 -8.33 -9.21
N ALA A 49 -11.75 -8.63 -9.54
CA ALA A 49 -12.63 -7.74 -10.28
C ALA A 49 -12.83 -6.39 -9.55
N GLU A 50 -13.15 -6.41 -8.25
CA GLU A 50 -13.36 -5.18 -7.48
C GLU A 50 -12.04 -4.39 -7.28
N LEU A 51 -10.90 -5.08 -7.23
CA LEU A 51 -9.60 -4.43 -7.22
C LEU A 51 -9.29 -3.75 -8.54
N GLU A 52 -9.60 -4.40 -9.67
CA GLU A 52 -9.42 -3.81 -10.99
C GLU A 52 -10.26 -2.53 -11.13
N ASP A 53 -11.54 -2.58 -10.76
CA ASP A 53 -12.42 -1.41 -10.78
C ASP A 53 -11.92 -0.29 -9.86
N ALA A 54 -11.36 -0.64 -8.69
CA ALA A 54 -10.80 0.35 -7.77
C ALA A 54 -9.51 0.99 -8.32
N ILE A 55 -8.62 0.22 -8.93
CA ILE A 55 -7.30 0.67 -9.39
C ILE A 55 -7.41 1.40 -10.74
N ASN A 56 -8.20 0.85 -11.66
CA ASN A 56 -8.36 1.32 -13.03
C ASN A 56 -9.85 1.56 -13.36
N PRO A 57 -10.53 2.48 -12.65
CA PRO A 57 -11.94 2.74 -12.88
C PRO A 57 -12.19 3.24 -14.31
N GLU A 58 -13.11 2.57 -15.00
CA GLU A 58 -13.57 2.94 -16.33
C GLU A 58 -14.33 4.28 -16.32
N GLU A 59 -14.25 4.99 -17.45
CA GLU A 59 -15.05 6.18 -17.67
C GLU A 59 -16.53 5.81 -17.74
N GLY A 60 -17.34 6.32 -16.80
CA GLY A 60 -18.78 6.04 -16.71
C GLY A 60 -19.23 5.34 -15.42
N ASN A 61 -18.30 4.83 -14.61
CA ASN A 61 -18.60 4.30 -13.27
C ASN A 61 -18.94 5.42 -12.27
N GLU A 62 -19.61 5.06 -11.16
CA GLU A 62 -20.03 5.99 -10.10
C GLU A 62 -18.86 6.84 -9.54
N ASN A 63 -17.63 6.31 -9.59
CA ASN A 63 -16.43 7.04 -9.28
C ASN A 63 -15.34 6.74 -10.31
N THR A 64 -14.84 7.79 -10.96
CA THR A 64 -13.82 7.64 -12.01
C THR A 64 -12.40 7.76 -11.47
N ARG A 65 -12.19 8.05 -10.18
CA ARG A 65 -10.85 8.30 -9.63
C ARG A 65 -10.20 6.98 -9.16
N PRO A 66 -8.98 6.67 -9.59
CA PRO A 66 -8.22 5.52 -9.08
C PRO A 66 -8.08 5.52 -7.56
N ARG A 67 -7.99 4.33 -6.98
CA ARG A 67 -7.74 4.11 -5.56
C ARG A 67 -6.33 3.62 -5.34
N VAL A 68 -5.69 4.14 -4.29
CA VAL A 68 -4.41 3.62 -3.84
C VAL A 68 -4.68 2.41 -2.95
N VAL A 69 -4.27 1.22 -3.39
CA VAL A 69 -4.51 -0.02 -2.65
C VAL A 69 -3.21 -0.55 -2.06
N PHE A 70 -3.17 -0.82 -0.76
CA PHE A 70 -2.06 -1.48 -0.08
C PHE A 70 -2.48 -2.86 0.42
N ALA A 71 -1.61 -3.85 0.30
CA ALA A 71 -1.86 -5.20 0.81
C ALA A 71 -0.63 -5.80 1.51
N ALA A 72 -0.90 -6.64 2.51
CA ALA A 72 0.14 -7.37 3.24
C ALA A 72 0.78 -8.43 2.34
N ALA A 73 2.12 -8.43 2.23
CA ALA A 73 2.86 -9.29 1.30
C ALA A 73 2.64 -10.80 1.57
N SER A 74 3.00 -11.25 2.78
CA SER A 74 2.69 -12.53 3.42
C SER A 74 3.59 -12.65 4.66
N ASN A 75 3.44 -13.70 5.45
CA ASN A 75 4.38 -14.06 6.53
C ASN A 75 4.92 -15.49 6.34
N TRP A 76 4.96 -15.97 5.09
CA TRP A 76 5.29 -17.36 4.78
C TRP A 76 6.79 -17.61 4.52
N GLY A 77 7.60 -16.55 4.55
CA GLY A 77 9.01 -16.61 4.17
C GLY A 77 9.19 -17.22 2.77
N TYR A 78 10.23 -18.03 2.60
CA TYR A 78 10.56 -18.68 1.32
C TYR A 78 9.65 -19.88 0.96
N ASN A 79 8.67 -20.23 1.78
CA ASN A 79 7.86 -21.43 1.55
C ASN A 79 6.72 -21.22 0.54
N PHE A 80 6.30 -19.98 0.31
CA PHE A 80 5.18 -19.64 -0.57
C PHE A 80 5.46 -18.31 -1.28
N PRO A 81 4.83 -18.07 -2.44
CA PRO A 81 4.88 -16.79 -3.13
C PRO A 81 4.20 -15.66 -2.32
N LEU A 82 4.24 -14.45 -2.87
CA LEU A 82 3.43 -13.33 -2.39
C LEU A 82 1.95 -13.73 -2.35
N ALA A 83 1.25 -13.30 -1.31
CA ALA A 83 -0.17 -13.53 -1.17
C ALA A 83 -0.96 -12.63 -2.12
N PHE A 84 -2.05 -13.13 -2.67
CA PHE A 84 -3.07 -12.29 -3.29
C PHE A 84 -3.82 -11.52 -2.18
N PRO A 85 -4.04 -10.19 -2.28
CA PRO A 85 -3.90 -9.37 -3.48
C PRO A 85 -2.57 -8.63 -3.62
N ALA A 86 -1.61 -8.82 -2.71
CA ALA A 86 -0.31 -8.14 -2.77
C ALA A 86 0.52 -8.49 -4.03
N CYS A 87 0.27 -9.62 -4.67
CA CYS A 87 0.88 -9.97 -5.96
C CYS A 87 0.23 -9.28 -7.18
N LYS A 88 -0.96 -8.65 -7.04
CA LYS A 88 -1.67 -8.03 -8.16
C LYS A 88 -0.97 -6.72 -8.58
N TYR A 89 -0.70 -6.56 -9.87
CA TYR A 89 -0.21 -5.29 -10.40
C TYR A 89 -1.20 -4.16 -10.11
N GLY A 90 -0.69 -3.01 -9.66
CA GLY A 90 -1.53 -1.90 -9.21
C GLY A 90 -1.85 -1.90 -7.72
N VAL A 91 -1.58 -3.00 -7.00
CA VAL A 91 -1.62 -3.07 -5.53
C VAL A 91 -0.21 -2.89 -4.98
N PHE A 92 -0.06 -2.01 -4.00
CA PHE A 92 1.19 -1.87 -3.25
C PHE A 92 1.37 -3.06 -2.30
N CYS A 93 2.26 -3.97 -2.68
CA CYS A 93 2.77 -5.02 -1.81
C CYS A 93 3.62 -4.42 -0.68
N VAL A 94 3.27 -4.73 0.58
CA VAL A 94 3.95 -4.19 1.77
C VAL A 94 4.60 -5.28 2.60
N TYR A 95 5.92 -5.21 2.68
CA TYR A 95 6.78 -6.03 3.51
C TYR A 95 6.89 -5.43 4.92
N SER A 96 7.20 -6.28 5.89
CA SER A 96 7.36 -5.89 7.29
C SER A 96 8.82 -5.92 7.68
N VAL A 97 9.29 -4.82 8.27
CA VAL A 97 10.64 -4.71 8.85
C VAL A 97 10.58 -4.22 10.30
N ASN A 98 11.69 -4.41 11.03
CA ASN A 98 11.87 -3.89 12.38
C ASN A 98 12.32 -2.42 12.39
N GLY A 99 12.54 -1.85 13.58
CA GLY A 99 12.97 -0.45 13.75
C GLY A 99 14.32 -0.10 13.13
N PHE A 100 15.09 -1.10 12.67
CA PHE A 100 16.36 -0.92 11.95
C PHE A 100 16.24 -1.15 10.45
N GLY A 101 15.05 -1.47 9.94
CA GLY A 101 14.83 -1.75 8.52
C GLY A 101 15.13 -3.20 8.09
N PHE A 102 15.29 -4.14 9.04
CA PHE A 102 15.50 -5.56 8.74
C PHE A 102 14.18 -6.35 8.79
N ASP A 103 13.98 -7.24 7.81
CA ASP A 103 12.74 -8.02 7.63
C ASP A 103 12.61 -9.24 8.57
N GLY A 104 13.70 -9.58 9.28
CA GLY A 104 13.75 -10.75 10.15
C GLY A 104 13.62 -12.08 9.41
N LYS A 105 13.83 -12.12 8.09
CA LYS A 105 13.68 -13.29 7.19
C LYS A 105 12.26 -13.85 7.06
N PHE A 106 11.23 -13.07 7.40
CA PHE A 106 9.83 -13.49 7.24
C PHE A 106 9.24 -13.13 5.87
N ALA A 107 9.92 -12.25 5.14
CA ALA A 107 9.48 -11.82 3.83
C ALA A 107 9.89 -12.83 2.74
N PRO A 108 9.02 -13.12 1.75
CA PRO A 108 9.40 -13.92 0.59
C PRO A 108 10.50 -13.22 -0.22
N LYS A 109 11.34 -14.01 -0.91
CA LYS A 109 12.33 -13.48 -1.86
C LYS A 109 11.61 -12.68 -2.95
N TYR A 110 12.09 -11.48 -3.24
CA TYR A 110 11.55 -10.69 -4.32
C TYR A 110 11.81 -11.33 -5.69
N SER A 111 12.99 -11.98 -5.82
CA SER A 111 13.52 -12.53 -7.07
C SER A 111 12.68 -13.64 -7.71
N THR A 112 11.59 -14.09 -7.10
CA THR A 112 10.81 -15.22 -7.61
C THR A 112 9.42 -14.89 -8.14
N HIS A 113 8.84 -13.70 -7.91
CA HIS A 113 7.39 -13.51 -8.16
C HIS A 113 6.88 -12.17 -8.70
N ASN A 114 7.70 -11.16 -8.98
CA ASN A 114 7.20 -9.90 -9.54
C ASN A 114 7.27 -9.82 -11.08
N GLU A 115 6.92 -10.91 -11.77
CA GLU A 115 6.78 -10.89 -13.24
C GLU A 115 5.69 -9.91 -13.72
N ALA A 116 4.76 -9.55 -12.84
CA ALA A 116 3.64 -8.67 -13.13
C ALA A 116 3.98 -7.16 -13.10
N ASP A 117 5.08 -6.73 -12.44
CA ASP A 117 5.49 -5.31 -12.49
C ASP A 117 6.42 -5.07 -13.70
N PRO A 118 5.96 -4.35 -14.74
CA PRO A 118 6.77 -4.07 -15.92
C PRO A 118 8.01 -3.23 -15.59
N ASP A 119 7.98 -2.46 -14.49
CA ASP A 119 9.10 -1.61 -14.06
C ASP A 119 10.09 -2.38 -13.16
N LYS A 120 9.77 -3.62 -12.80
CA LYS A 120 10.57 -4.53 -11.95
C LYS A 120 11.05 -3.89 -10.64
N LEU A 121 10.30 -2.93 -10.10
CA LEU A 121 10.67 -2.24 -8.87
C LEU A 121 10.35 -3.10 -7.63
N PRO A 122 11.27 -3.17 -6.66
CA PRO A 122 11.05 -3.95 -5.46
C PRO A 122 9.89 -3.39 -4.61
N PRO A 123 9.14 -4.26 -3.89
CA PRO A 123 8.00 -3.86 -3.08
C PRO A 123 8.43 -2.90 -1.96
N PHE A 124 7.48 -2.19 -1.39
CA PHE A 124 7.79 -1.35 -0.23
C PHE A 124 7.85 -2.18 1.04
N ALA A 125 8.72 -1.80 1.96
CA ALA A 125 8.75 -2.32 3.32
C ALA A 125 8.63 -1.18 4.31
N THR A 126 7.90 -1.39 5.40
CA THR A 126 7.87 -0.43 6.52
C THR A 126 7.74 -1.17 7.85
N LEU A 127 7.68 -0.41 8.95
CA LEU A 127 7.63 -0.98 10.29
C LEU A 127 6.45 -1.96 10.41
N GLY A 128 6.74 -3.19 10.80
CA GLY A 128 5.73 -4.23 11.04
C GLY A 128 6.18 -5.29 12.05
N VAL A 129 7.37 -5.15 12.64
CA VAL A 129 7.91 -6.04 13.67
C VAL A 129 7.91 -5.31 15.01
N ALA A 130 7.47 -6.01 16.06
CA ALA A 130 7.40 -5.48 17.44
C ALA A 130 6.57 -4.19 17.54
N ILE A 131 5.42 -4.17 16.86
CA ILE A 131 4.43 -3.10 16.94
C ILE A 131 3.75 -3.17 18.31
N GLU A 132 3.91 -2.12 19.10
CA GLU A 132 3.13 -1.95 20.32
C GLU A 132 1.64 -1.86 19.99
N SER A 133 0.81 -2.65 20.66
CA SER A 133 -0.61 -2.76 20.41
C SER A 133 -1.36 -3.08 21.71
N GLU A 134 -2.67 -2.94 21.68
CA GLU A 134 -3.54 -3.34 22.78
C GLU A 134 -4.47 -4.46 22.30
N TRP A 135 -4.53 -5.55 23.06
CA TRP A 135 -5.44 -6.66 22.79
C TRP A 135 -6.15 -7.06 24.07
N LYS A 136 -7.49 -6.94 24.08
CA LYS A 136 -8.34 -7.24 25.24
C LYS A 136 -7.89 -6.50 26.52
N GLY A 137 -7.44 -5.25 26.39
CA GLY A 137 -6.98 -4.42 27.51
C GLY A 137 -5.54 -4.67 27.95
N GLU A 138 -4.80 -5.56 27.29
CA GLU A 138 -3.40 -5.82 27.59
C GLU A 138 -2.47 -5.26 26.51
N LYS A 139 -1.34 -4.71 26.95
CA LYS A 139 -0.26 -4.27 26.07
C LYS A 139 0.45 -5.49 25.49
N VAL A 140 0.46 -5.57 24.16
CA VAL A 140 1.06 -6.67 23.40
C VAL A 140 2.01 -6.12 22.33
N TRP A 141 2.96 -6.94 21.88
CA TRP A 141 3.83 -6.63 20.76
C TRP A 141 3.55 -7.58 19.62
N LEU A 142 3.12 -7.04 18.49
CA LEU A 142 2.66 -7.82 17.35
C LEU A 142 3.63 -7.65 16.18
N THR A 143 3.76 -8.73 15.41
CA THR A 143 4.67 -8.79 14.26
C THR A 143 3.93 -9.35 13.06
N GLY A 144 4.08 -8.72 11.90
CA GLY A 144 3.58 -9.24 10.63
C GLY A 144 3.34 -8.14 9.59
N THR A 145 3.30 -8.57 8.32
CA THR A 145 2.96 -7.70 7.18
C THR A 145 1.56 -7.07 7.29
N SER A 146 0.64 -7.71 8.02
CA SER A 146 -0.67 -7.14 8.38
C SER A 146 -0.60 -5.84 9.19
N TYR A 147 0.53 -5.52 9.84
CA TYR A 147 0.73 -4.24 10.53
C TYR A 147 1.50 -3.23 9.66
N ALA A 148 2.38 -3.71 8.78
CA ALA A 148 3.10 -2.85 7.86
C ALA A 148 2.17 -2.24 6.79
N ALA A 149 1.21 -3.01 6.25
CA ALA A 149 0.25 -2.52 5.25
C ALA A 149 -0.56 -1.28 5.71
N PRO A 150 -1.18 -1.25 6.90
CA PRO A 150 -1.88 -0.06 7.37
C PRO A 150 -0.93 1.11 7.71
N ILE A 151 0.32 0.85 8.12
CA ILE A 151 1.33 1.90 8.32
C ILE A 151 1.69 2.54 6.98
N ALA A 152 1.94 1.76 5.93
CA ALA A 152 2.18 2.28 4.58
C ALA A 152 0.97 3.08 4.04
N ALA A 153 -0.24 2.58 4.26
CA ALA A 153 -1.47 3.30 3.93
C ALA A 153 -1.57 4.65 4.68
N ALA A 154 -1.21 4.71 5.96
CA ALA A 154 -1.19 5.95 6.73
C ALA A 154 -0.15 6.95 6.21
N ILE A 155 1.03 6.47 5.80
CA ILE A 155 2.05 7.31 5.15
C ILE A 155 1.49 7.92 3.87
N ALA A 156 0.83 7.14 3.02
CA ALA A 156 0.15 7.64 1.82
C ALA A 156 -1.00 8.59 2.15
N GLY A 157 -1.74 8.35 3.22
CA GLY A 157 -2.81 9.26 3.69
C GLY A 157 -2.26 10.65 4.03
N ASN A 158 -1.10 10.70 4.69
CA ASN A 158 -0.43 11.97 4.97
C ASN A 158 0.00 12.71 3.70
N ILE A 159 0.38 12.00 2.64
CA ILE A 159 0.71 12.59 1.32
C ILE A 159 -0.52 13.21 0.69
N ILE A 160 -1.63 12.48 0.66
CA ILE A 160 -2.89 12.95 0.07
C ILE A 160 -3.39 14.18 0.82
N GLU A 161 -3.34 14.16 2.16
CA GLU A 161 -3.75 15.30 2.96
C GLU A 161 -2.79 16.49 2.81
N PHE A 162 -1.48 16.25 2.72
CA PHE A 162 -0.52 17.28 2.40
C PHE A 162 -0.82 17.92 1.03
N ALA A 163 -1.11 17.10 0.01
CA ALA A 163 -1.47 17.57 -1.32
C ALA A 163 -2.74 18.42 -1.27
N ARG A 164 -3.78 17.96 -0.57
CA ARG A 164 -5.06 18.65 -0.43
C ARG A 164 -4.92 20.03 0.20
N ARG A 165 -4.07 20.17 1.22
CA ARG A 165 -3.89 21.43 1.94
C ARG A 165 -2.92 22.40 1.30
N ASN A 166 -1.90 21.89 0.60
CA ASN A 166 -0.75 22.71 0.20
C ASN A 166 -0.55 22.78 -1.33
N LEU A 167 -1.21 21.92 -2.11
CA LEU A 167 -1.06 21.85 -3.56
C LEU A 167 -2.39 22.18 -4.25
N ASN A 168 -2.36 23.15 -5.14
CA ASN A 168 -3.47 23.44 -6.04
C ASN A 168 -3.38 22.50 -7.26
N LEU A 169 -3.85 21.26 -7.11
CA LEU A 169 -3.84 20.24 -8.17
C LEU A 169 -5.16 20.30 -8.96
N ASP A 170 -5.06 20.19 -10.29
CA ASP A 170 -6.23 19.96 -11.15
C ASP A 170 -6.65 18.48 -11.11
N ASP A 171 -7.79 18.17 -11.74
CA ASP A 171 -8.39 16.83 -11.73
C ASP A 171 -7.45 15.77 -12.32
N TYR A 172 -6.70 16.12 -13.37
CA TYR A 172 -5.71 15.23 -13.98
C TYR A 172 -4.61 14.85 -12.97
N LYS A 173 -4.08 15.83 -12.24
CA LYS A 173 -3.04 15.61 -11.22
C LYS A 173 -3.59 14.87 -10.01
N TRP A 174 -4.82 15.15 -9.60
CA TRP A 174 -5.50 14.40 -8.55
C TRP A 174 -5.72 12.94 -8.93
N ARG A 175 -6.11 12.68 -10.18
CA ARG A 175 -6.21 11.32 -10.73
C ARG A 175 -4.84 10.64 -10.72
N HIS A 176 -3.79 11.35 -11.12
CA HIS A 176 -2.44 10.79 -11.19
C HIS A 176 -1.85 10.47 -9.82
N ILE A 177 -1.93 11.37 -8.83
CA ILE A 177 -1.45 11.09 -7.47
C ILE A 177 -2.24 9.97 -6.79
N SER A 178 -3.52 9.79 -7.17
CA SER A 178 -4.36 8.69 -6.67
C SER A 178 -4.12 7.36 -7.41
N SER A 179 -3.34 7.37 -8.51
CA SER A 179 -3.01 6.16 -9.26
C SER A 179 -1.82 5.41 -8.66
N PHE A 180 -1.72 4.11 -8.94
CA PHE A 180 -0.56 3.30 -8.56
C PHE A 180 0.76 3.92 -9.01
N LYS A 181 0.89 4.29 -10.29
CA LYS A 181 2.15 4.84 -10.82
C LYS A 181 2.54 6.17 -10.16
N GLY A 182 1.59 7.10 -10.04
CA GLY A 182 1.84 8.40 -9.44
C GLY A 182 2.19 8.29 -7.96
N MET A 183 1.38 7.55 -7.17
CA MET A 183 1.66 7.33 -5.75
C MET A 183 2.99 6.60 -5.55
N ARG A 184 3.32 5.61 -6.40
CA ARG A 184 4.62 4.91 -6.33
C ARG A 184 5.77 5.91 -6.50
N GLY A 185 5.69 6.80 -7.48
CA GLY A 185 6.71 7.84 -7.70
C GLY A 185 6.86 8.79 -6.50
N VAL A 186 5.77 9.14 -5.84
CA VAL A 186 5.79 9.99 -4.64
C VAL A 186 6.35 9.26 -3.42
N LEU A 187 5.96 8.01 -3.18
CA LEU A 187 6.48 7.20 -2.08
C LEU A 187 8.00 7.01 -2.18
N HIS A 188 8.56 6.88 -3.39
CA HIS A 188 10.01 6.81 -3.60
C HIS A 188 10.77 8.08 -3.15
N LEU A 189 10.10 9.22 -2.91
CA LEU A 189 10.74 10.39 -2.31
C LEU A 189 11.10 10.17 -0.83
N MET A 190 10.45 9.19 -0.19
CA MET A 190 10.60 8.79 1.21
C MET A 190 11.44 7.52 1.41
N CYS A 191 12.21 7.14 0.38
CA CYS A 191 13.08 5.96 0.43
C CYS A 191 14.54 6.39 0.34
N MET A 192 15.46 5.53 0.79
CA MET A 192 16.89 5.77 0.62
C MET A 192 17.37 5.32 -0.75
N LYS A 193 18.37 6.04 -1.28
CA LYS A 193 19.12 5.55 -2.45
C LYS A 193 19.99 4.38 -2.00
N GLY A 194 19.77 3.20 -2.58
CA GLY A 194 20.51 1.97 -2.24
C GLY A 194 19.79 1.02 -1.31
N ASP A 195 18.45 1.03 -1.31
CA ASP A 195 17.66 0.01 -0.62
C ASP A 195 17.96 -1.40 -1.15
N SER A 196 17.56 -2.40 -0.38
CA SER A 196 17.75 -3.83 -0.68
C SER A 196 17.27 -4.20 -2.09
N GLU A 197 17.92 -5.17 -2.72
CA GLU A 197 17.41 -5.78 -3.96
C GLU A 197 16.02 -6.42 -3.75
N ASP A 198 15.68 -6.75 -2.49
CA ASP A 198 14.42 -7.42 -2.15
C ASP A 198 13.26 -6.45 -1.83
N PHE A 199 13.54 -5.23 -1.36
CA PHE A 199 12.49 -4.27 -0.99
C PHE A 199 13.04 -2.84 -0.86
N THR A 200 12.14 -1.87 -1.00
CA THR A 200 12.39 -0.44 -0.79
C THR A 200 11.91 -0.02 0.60
N TYR A 201 12.77 0.50 1.47
CA TYR A 201 12.38 0.89 2.83
C TYR A 201 11.68 2.25 2.82
N LEU A 202 10.38 2.23 3.14
CA LEU A 202 9.53 3.41 3.18
C LEU A 202 9.57 4.05 4.58
N ALA A 203 10.19 5.24 4.64
CA ALA A 203 10.35 5.98 5.88
C ALA A 203 10.20 7.49 5.65
N PRO A 204 9.12 8.14 6.14
CA PRO A 204 8.79 9.53 5.81
C PRO A 204 9.88 10.55 6.11
N TRP A 205 10.71 10.31 7.13
CA TRP A 205 11.83 11.17 7.50
C TRP A 205 12.93 11.25 6.43
N HIS A 206 12.94 10.35 5.44
CA HIS A 206 13.85 10.46 4.30
C HIS A 206 13.54 11.65 3.40
N LEU A 207 12.35 12.28 3.48
CA LEU A 207 12.10 13.55 2.78
C LEU A 207 13.15 14.61 3.15
N ALA A 208 13.35 14.84 4.45
CA ALA A 208 14.33 15.80 4.95
C ALA A 208 15.77 15.36 4.60
N ARG A 209 16.08 14.07 4.74
CA ARG A 209 17.41 13.53 4.38
C ARG A 209 17.72 13.64 2.88
N ASN A 210 16.69 13.63 2.05
CA ASN A 210 16.77 13.82 0.60
C ASN A 210 16.75 15.31 0.20
N GLY A 211 16.81 16.23 1.16
CA GLY A 211 16.89 17.67 0.92
C GLY A 211 15.56 18.40 0.83
N TYR A 212 14.43 17.71 1.06
CA TYR A 212 13.09 18.32 1.08
C TYR A 212 12.76 18.86 2.47
N ASN A 213 13.34 20.01 2.81
CA ASN A 213 13.31 20.57 4.17
C ASN A 213 12.16 21.56 4.42
N THR A 214 11.51 22.04 3.35
CA THR A 214 10.36 22.94 3.46
C THR A 214 9.11 22.35 2.83
N LYS A 215 7.93 22.87 3.21
CA LYS A 215 6.67 22.53 2.54
C LYS A 215 6.74 22.78 1.03
N LYS A 216 7.44 23.84 0.62
CA LYS A 216 7.63 24.16 -0.80
C LYS A 216 8.45 23.07 -1.50
N ASP A 217 9.57 22.64 -0.91
CA ASP A 217 10.43 21.60 -1.50
C ASP A 217 9.69 20.28 -1.67
N ILE A 218 8.93 19.87 -0.64
CA ILE A 218 8.10 18.67 -0.67
C ILE A 218 7.02 18.80 -1.76
N GLY A 219 6.34 19.94 -1.81
CA GLY A 219 5.31 20.21 -2.80
C GLY A 219 5.83 20.19 -4.24
N ASP A 220 6.98 20.82 -4.49
CA ASP A 220 7.63 20.84 -5.79
C ASP A 220 8.12 19.44 -6.19
N ALA A 221 8.61 18.65 -5.23
CA ALA A 221 9.00 17.26 -5.48
C ALA A 221 7.81 16.36 -5.85
N ILE A 222 6.69 16.47 -5.12
CA ILE A 222 5.44 15.75 -5.44
C ILE A 222 4.97 16.15 -6.84
N LYS A 223 4.91 17.46 -7.13
CA LYS A 223 4.52 17.99 -8.44
C LYS A 223 5.36 17.41 -9.58
N ARG A 224 6.69 17.33 -9.43
CA ARG A 224 7.57 16.69 -10.43
C ARG A 224 7.24 15.23 -10.67
N ARG A 225 6.86 14.48 -9.62
CA ARG A 225 6.49 13.06 -9.73
C ARG A 225 5.13 12.84 -10.40
N ILE A 226 4.25 13.83 -10.35
CA ILE A 226 2.89 13.75 -10.92
C ILE A 226 2.72 14.56 -12.21
N GLY A 227 3.84 14.94 -12.87
CA GLY A 227 3.82 15.50 -14.23
C GLY A 227 3.98 17.02 -14.36
N TYR A 228 4.53 17.73 -13.36
CA TYR A 228 5.13 19.04 -13.61
C TYR A 228 6.56 18.86 -14.14
N ALA A 229 6.72 19.01 -15.46
CA ALA A 229 7.97 19.46 -16.05
C ALA A 229 7.99 21.00 -16.04
#